data_AF-A0A553N7J4-F1
#
_entry.id   AF-A0A553N7J4-F1
#
_cell.length_a   1.000
_cell.length_b   1.000
_cell.length_c   1.000
_cell.angle_alpha   90.00
_cell.angle_beta   90.00
_cell.angle_gamma   90.00
#
_symmetry.space_group_name_H-M   'P 1'
#
loop_
_entity.id
_entity.type
_entity.pdbx_description
1 polymer ?
#
loop_
_entity_poly.entity_id
_entity_poly.type
_entity_poly.pdbx_seq_one_letter_code
_entity_poly.pdbx_strand_id
1 'polypeptide(L)'
;MRLTLVLCRYPKCPPNGNIWIGKNKMVRKVLPKHMDQMMNNVEREKRNMAILLKPFLTKEQEAECNQTLVEEQGDARALWFKMRKERVESMVMAPVPLSEHFKSLNKEYKW
;
A
#
# COMPACT_ATOMS: atom_id res chain seq x y z
N MET A 1 5.08 50.25 16.54
CA MET A 1 5.33 48.79 16.44
C MET A 1 4.10 48.07 15.88
N ARG A 2 3.92 48.05 14.56
CA ARG A 2 2.75 47.40 13.91
C ARG A 2 3.04 45.96 13.45
N LEU A 3 4.31 45.61 13.27
CA LEU A 3 4.74 44.28 12.81
C LEU A 3 4.57 43.19 13.88
N THR A 4 4.67 43.54 15.17
CA THR A 4 4.55 42.59 16.29
C THR A 4 3.10 42.23 16.66
N LEU A 5 2.12 43.02 16.21
CA LEU A 5 0.69 42.76 16.44
C LEU A 5 0.19 41.52 15.69
N VAL A 6 0.79 41.19 14.54
CA VAL A 6 0.43 40.00 13.75
C VAL A 6 0.70 38.71 14.54
N LEU A 7 1.79 38.69 15.32
CA LEU A 7 2.15 37.55 16.18
C LEU A 7 1.20 37.39 17.38
N CYS A 8 0.56 38.48 17.83
CA CYS A 8 -0.42 38.45 18.93
C CYS A 8 -1.85 38.07 18.49
N ARG A 9 -2.10 37.92 17.18
CA ARG A 9 -3.44 37.63 16.63
C ARG A 9 -3.78 36.14 16.62
N TYR A 10 -2.78 35.27 16.77
CA TYR A 10 -2.97 33.82 16.92
C TYR A 10 -3.44 33.50 18.35
N PRO A 11 -4.42 32.60 18.56
CA PRO A 11 -5.01 32.43 19.89
C PRO A 11 -3.95 31.97 20.90
N LYS A 12 -3.67 32.85 21.87
CA LYS A 12 -2.64 32.65 22.92
C LYS A 12 -2.92 31.47 23.86
N CYS A 13 -4.10 30.87 23.79
CA CYS A 13 -4.49 29.71 24.62
C CYS A 13 -5.20 28.66 23.75
N PRO A 14 -4.47 27.74 23.08
CA PRO A 14 -5.10 26.51 22.63
C PRO A 14 -5.71 25.78 23.85
N PRO A 15 -6.86 25.10 23.72
CA PRO A 15 -7.40 24.36 24.84
C PRO A 15 -6.38 23.31 25.29
N ASN A 16 -6.07 23.25 26.60
CA ASN A 16 -5.12 22.29 27.13
C ASN A 16 -5.61 20.85 26.84
N GLY A 17 -4.80 20.07 26.13
CA GLY A 17 -5.12 18.69 25.73
C GLY A 17 -5.37 18.52 24.24
N ASN A 18 -5.97 17.39 23.84
CA ASN A 18 -6.25 17.11 22.44
C ASN A 18 -7.45 17.94 21.95
N ILE A 19 -7.18 18.88 21.04
CA ILE A 19 -8.17 19.82 20.48
C ILE A 19 -9.34 19.15 19.74
N TRP A 20 -9.21 17.87 19.35
CA TRP A 20 -10.22 17.14 18.58
C TRP A 20 -11.16 16.28 19.45
N ILE A 21 -10.90 16.18 20.76
CA ILE A 21 -11.56 15.21 21.65
C ILE A 21 -12.11 15.93 22.91
N GLY A 22 -13.06 15.31 23.59
CA GLY A 22 -13.61 15.80 24.86
C GLY A 22 -14.79 16.76 24.71
N LYS A 23 -15.17 17.41 25.82
CA LYS A 23 -16.34 18.30 25.89
C LYS A 23 -16.13 19.60 25.11
N ASN A 24 -14.94 20.20 25.22
CA ASN A 24 -14.57 21.45 24.57
C ASN A 24 -13.63 21.16 23.39
N LYS A 25 -14.20 20.71 22.27
CA LYS A 25 -13.45 20.34 21.06
C LYS A 25 -13.60 21.37 19.94
N MET A 26 -12.58 21.47 19.11
CA MET A 26 -12.62 22.26 17.89
C MET A 26 -13.48 21.55 16.84
N VAL A 27 -14.58 22.19 16.43
CA VAL A 27 -15.45 21.67 15.37
C VAL A 27 -15.02 22.26 14.03
N ARG A 28 -14.62 21.39 13.10
CA ARG A 28 -14.31 21.81 11.73
C ARG A 28 -15.60 22.25 11.03
N LYS A 29 -15.59 23.45 10.44
CA LYS A 29 -16.73 23.93 9.64
C LYS A 29 -16.84 23.12 8.35
N VAL A 30 -18.07 22.69 8.04
CA VAL A 30 -18.38 22.07 6.76
C VAL A 30 -18.44 23.18 5.71
N LEU A 31 -17.57 23.08 4.70
CA LEU A 31 -17.51 24.01 3.58
C LEU A 31 -18.29 23.41 2.40
N PRO A 32 -18.81 24.24 1.47
CA PRO A 32 -19.56 23.75 0.30
C PRO A 32 -18.81 22.67 -0.48
N LYS A 33 -17.50 22.84 -0.70
CA LYS A 33 -16.65 21.85 -1.37
C LYS A 33 -16.67 20.45 -0.75
N HIS A 34 -16.89 20.35 0.57
CA HIS A 34 -16.98 19.04 1.23
C HIS A 34 -18.30 18.34 0.90
N MET A 35 -19.38 19.12 0.75
CA MET A 35 -20.68 18.61 0.31
C MET A 35 -20.61 18.15 -1.14
N ASP A 36 -20.01 18.96 -2.02
CA ASP A 36 -19.83 18.61 -3.43
C ASP A 36 -19.00 17.32 -3.58
N GLN A 37 -17.92 17.20 -2.81
CA GLN A 37 -17.09 15.98 -2.80
C GLN A 37 -17.89 14.76 -2.33
N MET A 38 -18.71 14.90 -1.28
CA MET A 38 -19.55 13.82 -0.79
C MET A 38 -20.57 13.38 -1.84
N MET A 39 -21.24 14.32 -2.50
CA MET A 39 -22.20 14.02 -3.57
C MET A 39 -21.53 13.31 -4.74
N ASN A 40 -20.36 13.78 -5.18
CA ASN A 40 -19.59 13.13 -6.23
C ASN A 40 -19.20 11.68 -5.87
N ASN A 41 -18.89 11.41 -4.60
CA ASN A 41 -18.58 10.06 -4.14
C ASN A 41 -19.83 9.17 -4.17
N VAL A 42 -20.97 9.67 -3.72
CA VAL A 42 -22.25 8.95 -3.78
C VAL A 42 -22.62 8.60 -5.23
N GLU A 43 -22.41 9.52 -6.18
CA GLU A 43 -22.65 9.26 -7.59
C GLU A 43 -21.69 8.23 -8.20
N ARG A 44 -20.43 8.21 -7.76
CA ARG A 44 -19.47 7.17 -8.15
C ARG A 44 -19.88 5.81 -7.60
N GLU A 45 -20.30 5.74 -6.34
CA GLU A 45 -20.79 4.51 -5.73
C GLU A 45 -22.02 3.96 -6.44
N LYS A 46 -22.98 4.83 -6.78
CA LYS A 46 -24.17 4.43 -7.58
C LYS A 46 -23.78 3.80 -8.92
N ARG A 47 -22.81 4.40 -9.62
CA ARG A 47 -22.30 3.85 -10.88
C ARG A 47 -21.60 2.51 -10.68
N ASN A 48 -20.77 2.39 -9.66
CA ASN A 48 -20.07 1.13 -9.34
C ASN A 48 -21.06 0.02 -8.97
N MET A 49 -22.08 0.31 -8.16
CA MET A 49 -23.11 -0.66 -7.80
C MET A 49 -23.86 -1.17 -9.03
N ALA A 50 -24.20 -0.29 -9.98
CA ALA A 50 -24.89 -0.70 -11.20
C ALA A 50 -24.06 -1.69 -12.04
N ILE A 51 -22.73 -1.57 -12.02
CA ILE A 51 -21.81 -2.48 -12.70
C ILE A 51 -21.74 -3.82 -11.94
N LEU A 52 -21.55 -3.76 -10.61
CA LEU A 52 -21.36 -4.96 -9.79
C LEU A 52 -22.62 -5.84 -9.68
N LEU A 53 -23.82 -5.25 -9.79
CA LEU A 53 -25.09 -5.98 -9.72
C LEU A 53 -25.41 -6.79 -10.99
N LYS A 54 -24.64 -6.65 -12.07
CA LYS A 54 -24.83 -7.38 -13.33
C LYS A 54 -23.60 -8.23 -13.64
N PRO A 55 -23.37 -9.31 -12.85
CA PRO A 55 -22.27 -10.21 -13.15
C PRO A 55 -22.50 -10.92 -14.49
N PHE A 56 -21.41 -11.14 -15.23
CA PHE A 56 -21.45 -11.85 -16.51
C PHE A 56 -21.61 -13.36 -16.32
N LEU A 57 -20.98 -13.92 -15.29
CA LEU A 57 -21.03 -15.33 -14.95
C LEU A 57 -21.83 -15.56 -13.66
N THR A 58 -22.51 -16.70 -13.59
CA THR A 58 -23.02 -17.20 -12.32
C THR A 58 -21.86 -17.74 -11.47
N LYS A 59 -22.09 -17.85 -10.15
CA LYS A 59 -21.07 -18.39 -9.24
C LYS A 59 -20.64 -19.82 -9.59
N GLU A 60 -21.56 -20.61 -10.14
CA GLU A 60 -21.31 -21.99 -10.56
C GLU A 60 -20.38 -22.02 -11.77
N GLN A 61 -20.66 -21.20 -12.78
CA GLN A 61 -19.80 -21.04 -13.97
C GLN A 61 -18.41 -20.48 -13.63
N GLU A 62 -18.34 -19.55 -12.68
CA GLU A 62 -17.07 -19.03 -12.17
C GLU A 62 -16.25 -20.13 -11.48
N ALA A 63 -16.89 -21.02 -10.71
CA ALA A 63 -16.22 -22.13 -10.06
C ALA A 63 -15.64 -23.15 -11.06
N GLU A 64 -16.40 -23.48 -12.11
CA GLU A 64 -15.94 -24.36 -13.20
C GLU A 64 -14.75 -23.75 -13.94
N CYS A 65 -14.83 -22.46 -14.29
CA CYS A 65 -13.73 -21.76 -14.97
C CYS A 65 -12.46 -21.68 -14.10
N ASN A 66 -12.62 -21.51 -12.78
CA ASN A 66 -11.49 -21.53 -11.86
C ASN A 66 -10.85 -22.92 -11.75
N GLN A 67 -11.63 -23.99 -11.82
CA GLN A 67 -11.08 -25.36 -11.83
C GLN A 67 -10.25 -25.61 -13.10
N THR A 68 -10.76 -25.22 -14.27
CA THR A 68 -10.01 -25.35 -15.52
C THR A 68 -8.70 -24.55 -15.48
N LEU A 69 -8.72 -23.34 -14.92
CA LEU A 69 -7.51 -22.53 -14.77
C LEU A 69 -6.49 -23.17 -13.82
N VAL A 70 -6.94 -23.81 -12.74
CA VAL A 70 -6.05 -24.53 -11.80
C VAL A 70 -5.44 -25.76 -12.48
N GLU A 71 -6.17 -26.45 -13.33
CA GLU A 71 -5.65 -27.59 -14.10
C GLU A 71 -4.59 -27.14 -15.14
N GLU A 72 -4.82 -26.01 -15.81
CA GLU A 72 -3.92 -25.48 -16.84
C GLU A 72 -2.68 -24.77 -16.28
N GLN A 73 -2.86 -23.91 -15.28
CA GLN A 73 -1.80 -23.03 -14.73
C GLN A 73 -1.17 -23.58 -13.45
N GLY A 74 -1.78 -24.61 -12.85
CA GLY A 74 -1.39 -25.18 -11.57
C GLY A 74 -2.00 -24.45 -10.37
N ASP A 75 -1.92 -25.08 -9.20
CA ASP A 75 -2.45 -24.52 -7.95
C ASP A 75 -1.71 -23.21 -7.58
N ALA A 76 -2.48 -22.15 -7.35
CA ALA A 76 -1.98 -20.84 -6.91
C ALA A 76 -1.13 -20.95 -5.64
N ARG A 77 -1.41 -21.92 -4.77
CA ARG A 77 -0.57 -22.21 -3.59
C ARG A 77 0.82 -22.67 -3.97
N ALA A 78 0.93 -23.56 -4.97
CA ALA A 78 2.21 -24.04 -5.46
C ALA A 78 3.03 -22.90 -6.08
N LEU A 79 2.38 -21.98 -6.81
CA LEU A 79 3.01 -20.76 -7.32
C LEU A 79 3.54 -19.87 -6.18
N TRP A 80 2.75 -19.67 -5.13
CA TRP A 80 3.17 -18.91 -3.96
C TRP A 80 4.38 -19.53 -3.26
N PHE A 81 4.42 -20.86 -3.11
CA PHE A 81 5.57 -21.57 -2.55
C PHE A 81 6.82 -21.41 -3.43
N LYS A 82 6.69 -21.47 -4.76
CA LYS A 82 7.79 -21.22 -5.70
C LYS A 82 8.34 -19.80 -5.53
N MET A 83 7.49 -18.78 -5.59
CA MET A 83 7.91 -17.39 -5.40
C MET A 83 8.58 -17.15 -4.05
N ARG A 84 8.08 -17.81 -2.99
CA ARG A 84 8.67 -17.73 -1.66
C ARG A 84 10.04 -18.39 -1.62
N LYS A 85 10.20 -19.57 -2.23
CA LYS A 85 11.47 -20.28 -2.33
C LYS A 85 12.50 -19.44 -3.09
N GLU A 86 12.14 -18.91 -4.26
CA GLU A 86 12.99 -18.03 -5.07
C GLU A 86 13.44 -16.80 -4.29
N ARG A 87 12.53 -16.17 -3.54
CA ARG A 87 12.90 -15.03 -2.67
C ARG A 87 13.96 -15.43 -1.65
N VAL A 88 13.78 -16.55 -0.95
CA VAL A 88 14.74 -17.02 0.05
C VAL A 88 16.09 -17.33 -0.61
N GLU A 89 16.09 -18.05 -1.73
CA GLU A 89 17.31 -18.38 -2.47
C GLU A 89 18.03 -17.14 -2.99
N SER A 90 17.29 -16.12 -3.44
CA SER A 90 17.87 -14.84 -3.89
C SER A 90 18.48 -14.00 -2.77
N MET A 91 18.02 -14.18 -1.53
CA MET A 91 18.56 -13.49 -0.35
C MET A 91 19.80 -14.18 0.23
N VAL A 92 20.00 -15.47 -0.05
CA VAL A 92 21.20 -16.19 0.37
C VAL A 92 22.34 -15.77 -0.54
N MET A 93 23.43 -15.27 0.05
CA MET A 93 24.64 -14.93 -0.71
C MET A 93 25.14 -16.17 -1.46
N ALA A 94 25.40 -16.03 -2.76
CA ALA A 94 25.93 -17.13 -3.55
C ALA A 94 27.24 -17.66 -2.94
N PRO A 95 27.43 -18.99 -2.85
CA PRO A 95 28.67 -19.54 -2.32
C PRO A 95 29.84 -19.13 -3.19
N VAL A 96 30.86 -18.54 -2.59
CA VAL A 96 32.11 -18.18 -3.28
C VAL A 96 32.92 -19.46 -3.50
N PRO A 97 33.24 -19.86 -4.74
CA PRO A 97 34.00 -21.07 -4.99
C PRO A 97 35.44 -20.91 -4.50
N LEU A 98 36.04 -21.99 -3.96
CA LEU A 98 37.39 -21.98 -3.41
C LEU A 98 38.46 -21.54 -4.44
N SER A 99 38.19 -21.75 -5.73
CA SER A 99 39.03 -21.29 -6.85
C SER A 99 39.29 -19.78 -6.84
N GLU A 100 38.33 -18.97 -6.40
CA GLU A 100 38.49 -17.51 -6.32
C GLU A 100 39.42 -17.09 -5.18
N HIS A 101 39.49 -17.86 -4.09
CA HIS A 101 40.47 -17.62 -3.04
C HIS A 101 41.90 -17.79 -3.56
N PHE A 102 42.17 -18.78 -4.41
CA PHE A 102 43.50 -19.01 -4.99
C PHE A 102 43.96 -17.91 -5.97
N LYS A 103 43.04 -17.17 -6.60
CA LYS A 103 43.40 -16.01 -7.45
C LYS A 103 44.11 -14.91 -6.66
N SER A 104 43.78 -14.75 -5.38
CA SER A 104 44.43 -13.76 -4.50
C SER A 104 45.91 -14.09 -4.21
N LEU A 105 46.29 -15.37 -4.25
CA LEU A 105 47.63 -15.87 -3.99
C LEU A 105 48.56 -15.73 -5.21
N ASN A 106 48.00 -15.71 -6.42
CA ASN A 106 48.72 -15.49 -7.67
C ASN A 106 48.98 -14.00 -7.98
N LYS A 107 49.09 -13.14 -6.95
CA LYS A 107 49.65 -11.81 -7.16
C LYS A 107 51.14 -11.99 -7.42
N GLU A 108 51.56 -11.85 -8.68
CA GLU A 108 52.97 -11.82 -9.05
C GLU A 108 53.68 -10.75 -8.21
N TYR A 109 54.38 -11.17 -7.15
CA TYR A 109 55.35 -10.32 -6.48
C TYR A 109 56.56 -10.24 -7.40
N LYS A 110 56.59 -9.22 -8.26
CA LYS A 110 57.83 -8.80 -8.91
C LYS A 110 58.74 -8.24 -7.82
N TRP A 111 59.88 -8.89 -7.61
CA TRP A 111 60.98 -8.35 -6.81
C TRP A 111 61.64 -7.19 -7.54
#